data_AF-A0A2P8GIA3-F1
#
_entry.id   AF-A0A2P8GIA3-F1
#
_cell.length_a   1.000
_cell.length_b   1.000
_cell.length_c   1.000
_cell.angle_alpha   90.00
_cell.angle_beta   90.00
_cell.angle_gamma   90.00
#
_symmetry.space_group_name_H-M   'P 1'
#
loop_
_entity.id
_entity.type
_entity.pdbx_description
1 polymer ?
#
loop_
_entity_poly.entity_id
_entity_poly.type
_entity_poly.pdbx_seq_one_letter_code
_entity_poly.pdbx_strand_id
1 'polypeptide(L)' 'MLSDKTMYGLIVLVYCCLLLTHLWPFLSQRWVAYSEHRSIKDVPRPAKNRLLAGGLAFLSGVLWTWLYFSH' A
#
# COMPACT_ATOMS: atom_id res chain seq x y z
N MET A 1 -7.02 -26.75 0.04
CA MET A 1 -6.94 -25.88 -1.15
C MET A 1 -7.55 -24.54 -0.76
N LEU A 2 -6.77 -23.44 -0.78
CA LEU A 2 -7.36 -22.10 -0.65
C LEU A 2 -8.26 -21.92 -1.87
N SER A 3 -9.53 -21.57 -1.68
CA SER A 3 -10.44 -21.35 -2.80
C SER A 3 -9.93 -20.17 -3.64
N ASP A 4 -10.05 -20.24 -4.97
CA ASP A 4 -9.62 -19.17 -5.87
C ASP A 4 -10.21 -17.81 -5.48
N LYS A 5 -11.45 -17.80 -4.99
CA LYS A 5 -12.13 -16.61 -4.45
C LYS A 5 -11.34 -15.96 -3.30
N THR A 6 -10.74 -16.77 -2.42
CA THR A 6 -9.93 -16.30 -1.30
C THR A 6 -8.60 -15.72 -1.76
N MET A 7 -7.99 -16.30 -2.80
CA MET A 7 -6.76 -15.78 -3.43
C MET A 7 -7.00 -14.42 -4.10
N TYR A 8 -8.09 -14.28 -4.87
CA TYR A 8 -8.47 -12.98 -5.43
C TYR A 8 -8.74 -11.93 -4.35
N GLY A 9 -9.41 -12.32 -3.26
CA GLY A 9 -9.64 -11.45 -2.11
C GLY A 9 -8.33 -10.97 -1.45
N LEU A 10 -7.35 -11.87 -1.29
CA LEU A 10 -6.03 -11.54 -0.79
C LEU A 10 -5.27 -10.57 -1.70
N ILE A 11 -5.36 -10.78 -3.02
CA ILE A 11 -4.75 -9.88 -4.01
C ILE A 11 -5.34 -8.48 -3.89
N VAL A 12 -6.68 -8.36 -3.86
CA VAL A 12 -7.35 -7.06 -3.70
C VAL A 12 -6.89 -6.37 -2.41
N LEU A 13 -6.79 -7.12 -1.31
CA LEU A 13 -6.34 -6.59 -0.02
C LEU A 13 -4.89 -6.09 -0.09
N VAL A 14 -3.98 -6.85 -0.71
CA VAL A 14 -2.57 -6.45 -0.92
C VAL A 14 -2.47 -5.19 -1.77
N TYR A 15 -3.26 -5.07 -2.84
CA TYR A 15 -3.30 -3.86 -3.67
C TYR A 15 -3.84 -2.65 -2.89
N CYS A 16 -4.89 -2.81 -2.08
CA CYS A 16 -5.38 -1.77 -1.20
C CYS A 16 -4.32 -1.31 -0.20
N CYS A 17 -3.56 -2.24 0.39
CA CYS A 17 -2.45 -1.92 1.29
C CYS A 17 -1.29 -1.19 0.58
N LEU A 18 -0.96 -1.57 -0.65
CA LEU A 18 0.03 -0.85 -1.48
C LEU A 18 -0.41 0.59 -1.76
N LEU A 19 -1.67 0.76 -2.15
CA LEU A 19 -2.28 2.07 -2.39
C LEU A 19 -2.21 2.95 -1.14
N LEU A 20 -2.64 2.42 0.01
CA LEU A 20 -2.57 3.11 1.30
C LEU A 20 -1.12 3.47 1.67
N THR A 21 -0.16 2.56 1.49
CA THR A 21 1.26 2.82 1.78
C THR A 21 1.83 3.97 0.96
N HIS A 22 1.31 4.18 -0.26
CA HIS A 22 1.73 5.29 -1.12
C HIS A 22 0.97 6.60 -0.86
N LEU A 23 -0.31 6.52 -0.50
CA LEU A 23 -1.15 7.69 -0.19
C LEU A 23 -0.92 8.24 1.22
N TRP A 24 -0.58 7.38 2.18
CA TRP A 24 -0.34 7.73 3.58
C TRP A 24 0.56 8.97 3.75
N PRO A 25 1.76 9.05 3.14
CA PRO A 25 2.63 10.21 3.33
C PRO A 25 2.05 11.52 2.80
N PHE A 26 1.13 11.48 1.83
CA PHE A 26 0.43 12.67 1.34
C PHE A 26 -0.68 13.08 2.29
N LEU A 27 -1.47 12.12 2.77
CA LEU A 27 -2.56 12.35 3.71
C LEU A 27 -2.03 12.91 5.03
N SER A 28 -0.98 12.30 5.58
CA SER A 28 -0.36 12.76 6.83
C SER A 28 0.26 14.15 6.69
N GLN A 29 0.94 14.43 5.56
CA GLN A 29 1.52 15.75 5.31
C GLN A 29 0.44 16.83 5.25
N ARG A 30 -0.69 16.55 4.57
CA ARG A 30 -1.81 17.48 4.46
C ARG A 30 -2.55 17.67 5.78
N TRP A 31 -2.69 16.60 6.57
CA TRP A 31 -3.30 16.65 7.89
C TRP A 31 -2.49 17.54 8.85
N VAL A 32 -1.17 17.34 8.91
CA VAL A 32 -0.27 18.14 9.76
C VAL A 32 -0.23 19.60 9.31
N ALA A 33 -0.18 19.85 7.99
CA ALA A 33 -0.24 21.21 7.45
C ALA A 33 -1.54 21.94 7.84
N TYR A 34 -2.68 21.22 7.81
CA TYR A 34 -3.97 21.76 8.23
C TYR A 34 -4.01 22.04 9.73
N SER A 35 -3.51 21.13 10.57
CA SER A 35 -3.52 21.31 12.03
C SER A 35 -2.59 22.43 12.51
N GLU A 36 -1.49 22.69 11.80
CA GLU A 36 -0.53 23.75 12.15
C GLU A 36 -0.79 25.08 11.43
N HIS A 37 -1.82 25.18 10.59
CA HIS A 37 -2.09 26.34 9.71
C HIS A 37 -0.86 26.77 8.87
N ARG A 38 -0.01 25.81 8.50
CA ARG A 38 1.21 26.04 7.70
C ARG A 38 1.02 25.60 6.26
N SER A 39 1.84 26.16 5.36
CA SER A 39 1.85 25.72 3.98
C SER A 39 2.35 24.27 3.89
N ILE A 40 1.73 23.48 3.01
CA ILE A 40 2.11 22.06 2.78
C ILE A 40 3.59 21.94 2.37
N LYS A 41 4.16 22.98 1.76
CA LYS A 41 5.58 23.03 1.34
C LYS A 41 6.55 23.05 2.53
N ASP A 42 6.11 23.52 3.70
CA ASP A 42 6.96 23.69 4.88
C ASP A 42 6.92 22.47 5.80
N VAL A 43 5.94 21.57 5.61
CA VAL A 43 5.80 20.35 6.40
C VAL A 43 6.62 19.22 5.77
N PRO A 44 7.62 18.67 6.47
CA PRO A 44 8.42 17.57 5.96
C PRO A 44 7.53 16.35 5.70
N ARG A 45 7.61 15.82 4.47
CA ARG A 45 6.85 14.62 4.11
C ARG A 45 7.44 13.43 4.89
N PRO A 46 6.62 12.63 5.59
CA PRO A 46 7.12 11.47 6.30
C PRO A 46 7.74 10.47 5.32
N ALA A 47 8.79 9.80 5.77
CA ALA A 47 9.55 8.86 4.96
C ALA A 47 8.62 7.77 4.39
N LYS A 48 8.74 7.53 3.09
CA LYS A 48 8.00 6.45 2.42
C LYS A 48 8.52 5.12 2.97
N ASN A 49 7.67 4.30 3.58
CA ASN A 49 8.04 2.99 4.11
C ASN A 49 8.37 2.01 2.96
N ARG A 50 9.58 2.11 2.43
CA ARG A 50 10.07 1.33 1.27
C ARG A 50 10.04 -0.17 1.52
N LEU A 51 10.31 -0.61 2.75
CA LEU A 51 10.29 -2.02 3.14
C LEU A 51 8.88 -2.61 3.06
N LEU A 52 7.86 -1.90 3.60
CA LEU A 52 6.47 -2.35 3.53
C LEU A 52 5.97 -2.38 2.09
N ALA A 53 6.27 -1.33 1.31
CA ALA A 53 5.91 -1.29 -0.11
C ALA A 53 6.58 -2.43 -0.92
N GLY A 54 7.86 -2.69 -0.67
CA GLY A 54 8.59 -3.78 -1.32
C GLY A 54 8.05 -5.17 -0.92
N GLY A 55 7.78 -5.39 0.36
CA GLY A 55 7.20 -6.63 0.86
C GLY A 55 5.81 -6.91 0.30
N LEU A 56 4.95 -5.88 0.25
CA LEU A 56 3.61 -6.00 -0.36
C LEU A 56 3.67 -6.24 -1.87
N ALA A 57 4.61 -5.60 -2.58
CA ALA A 57 4.81 -5.83 -4.01
C ALA A 57 5.28 -7.28 -4.28
N PHE A 58 6.19 -7.80 -3.44
CA PHE A 58 6.65 -9.18 -3.51
C PHE A 58 5.49 -10.17 -3.25
N LEU A 59 4.69 -9.95 -2.21
CA LEU A 59 3.51 -10.77 -1.90
C LEU A 59 2.50 -10.79 -3.04
N SER A 60 2.27 -9.64 -3.68
CA SER A 60 1.40 -9.56 -4.87
C SER A 60 1.91 -10.44 -6.01
N GLY A 61 3.22 -10.41 -6.29
CA GLY A 61 3.85 -11.26 -7.29
C GLY A 61 3.73 -12.76 -6.98
N VAL A 62 3.92 -13.16 -5.72
CA VAL A 62 3.77 -14.56 -5.29
C VAL A 62 2.33 -15.03 -5.44
N LEU A 63 1.34 -14.21 -5.03
CA LEU A 63 -0.09 -14.53 -5.17
C LEU A 63 -0.50 -14.67 -6.64
N TRP A 64 0.00 -13.79 -7.50
CA TRP A 64 -0.24 -13.86 -8.95
C TRP A 64 0.37 -15.10 -9.59
N THR A 65 1.62 -15.42 -9.22
CA THR A 65 2.31 -16.62 -9.72
C THR A 65 1.58 -17.88 -9.28
N TRP A 66 1.09 -17.91 -8.04
CA TRP A 66 0.30 -19.03 -7.52
C TRP A 66 -1.01 -19.23 -8.29
N LEU A 67 -1.76 -18.16 -8.56
CA LEU A 67 -2.99 -18.23 -9.36
C LEU A 67 -2.71 -18.69 -10.79
N TYR A 68 -1.63 -18.20 -11.42
CA TYR A 68 -1.27 -18.57 -12.78
C TYR A 68 -1.00 -20.07 -12.94
N PHE A 69 -0.36 -20.72 -11.95
CA PHE A 69 -0.08 -22.16 -11.98
C PHE A 69 -1.18 -23.02 -11.37
N SER A 70 -2.11 -22.45 -10.61
CA SER A 70 -3.26 -23.17 -10.04
C SER A 70 -4.47 -23.20 -10.98
N HIS A 71 -4.46 -22.38 -12.02
CA HIS A 71 -5.46 -22.33 -13.08
C HIS A 71 -5.05 -23.20 -14.27
#